data_AF-A0A2G5SMU4-F1
#
_entry.id   AF-A0A2G5SMU4-F1
#
_cell.length_a   1.000
_cell.length_b   1.000
_cell.length_c   1.000
_cell.angle_alpha   90.00
_cell.angle_beta   90.00
_cell.angle_gamma   90.00
#
_symmetry.space_group_name_H-M   'P 1'
#
loop_
_entity.id
_entity.type
_entity.pdbx_description
1 polymer ?
#
loop_
_entity_poly.entity_id
_entity_poly.type
_entity_poly.pdbx_seq_one_letter_code
_entity_poly.pdbx_strand_id
1 'polypeptide(L)'
;MHGEDRIAEKGQSRSATMMEEKLNAIMKEQQCRISVRTVSTKSVASKHYSDVFEQKYGQEICFKTRTIAAFQRQDGVDQVFFMMFVQEYQDLADQKSWFVIDYLDSVKYLETDLRKRIYSEILLSYFEFARSLGLLNGYIWSDPPVKGDDSVFNIHPEDQQYLEIDKVIDWYRRVLDKGVREKRIKKYQDFGELIFLFKYLNKLLCKEIQLFIFYIFSRYIRE
;
A
#
# COMPACT_ATOMS: atom_id res chain seq x y z
N MET A 1 2.25 19.07 38.79
CA MET A 1 3.29 19.05 37.75
C MET A 1 2.66 18.45 36.51
N HIS A 2 2.29 19.32 35.56
CA HIS A 2 1.81 18.90 34.25
C HIS A 2 2.97 18.28 33.49
N GLY A 3 2.86 16.98 33.18
CA GLY A 3 3.68 16.37 32.15
C GLY A 3 3.17 16.86 30.81
N GLU A 4 3.94 17.73 30.18
CA GLU A 4 3.75 18.08 28.78
C GLU A 4 3.91 16.79 27.95
N ASP A 5 2.79 16.24 27.50
CA ASP A 5 2.78 15.29 26.39
C ASP A 5 3.37 16.00 25.17
N ARG A 6 4.64 15.70 24.90
CA ARG A 6 5.32 16.15 23.68
C ARG A 6 4.63 15.48 22.50
N ILE A 7 3.63 16.17 21.95
CA ILE A 7 3.15 15.94 20.59
C ILE A 7 4.38 15.98 19.70
N ALA A 8 4.72 14.86 19.07
CA ALA A 8 5.84 14.77 18.14
C ALA A 8 5.69 15.85 17.06
N GLU A 9 6.52 16.88 17.12
CA GLU A 9 6.49 17.96 16.13
C GLU A 9 6.91 17.43 14.75
N LYS A 10 6.12 17.88 13.77
CA LYS A 10 6.14 17.56 12.34
C LYS A 10 7.51 17.79 11.69
N GLY A 11 8.21 16.70 11.36
CA GLY A 11 9.06 16.67 10.18
C GLY A 11 8.26 16.19 8.97
N GLN A 12 7.48 17.06 8.32
CA GLN A 12 6.87 16.68 7.03
C GLN A 12 7.98 16.56 5.99
N SER A 13 8.33 15.32 5.60
CA SER A 13 9.27 15.07 4.51
C SER A 13 8.76 15.75 3.23
N ARG A 14 9.64 16.45 2.49
CA ARG A 14 9.33 17.05 1.18
C ARG A 14 8.60 16.08 0.24
N SER A 15 8.97 14.80 0.30
CA SER A 15 8.32 13.73 -0.46
C SER A 15 6.85 13.52 -0.05
N ALA A 16 6.55 13.57 1.26
CA ALA A 16 5.19 13.48 1.77
C ALA A 16 4.34 14.71 1.35
N THR A 17 4.92 15.91 1.41
CA THR A 17 4.25 17.15 0.96
C THR A 17 3.91 17.09 -0.52
N MET A 18 4.85 16.70 -1.39
CA MET A 18 4.60 16.58 -2.84
C MET A 18 3.48 15.57 -3.15
N MET A 19 3.47 14.43 -2.45
CA MET A 19 2.41 13.43 -2.61
C MET A 19 1.06 13.96 -2.14
N GLU A 20 1.03 14.62 -0.98
CA GLU A 20 -0.17 15.23 -0.40
C GLU A 20 -0.75 16.30 -1.35
N GLU A 21 0.08 17.18 -1.90
CA GLU A 21 -0.33 18.20 -2.88
C GLU A 21 -0.89 17.59 -4.16
N LYS A 22 -0.20 16.61 -4.76
CA LYS A 22 -0.65 15.93 -5.98
C LYS A 22 -2.00 15.25 -5.78
N LEU A 23 -2.16 14.55 -4.65
CA LEU A 23 -3.39 13.85 -4.31
C LEU A 23 -4.54 14.80 -4.00
N ASN A 24 -4.28 15.90 -3.28
CA ASN A 24 -5.29 16.92 -3.02
C ASN A 24 -5.74 17.64 -4.29
N ALA A 25 -4.86 17.83 -5.27
CA ALA A 25 -5.23 18.41 -6.56
C ALA A 25 -6.25 17.53 -7.32
N ILE A 26 -6.11 16.21 -7.24
CA ILE A 26 -7.03 15.24 -7.88
C ILE A 26 -8.40 15.22 -7.17
N MET A 27 -8.42 15.46 -5.86
CA MET A 27 -9.59 15.28 -5.00
C MET A 27 -10.37 16.57 -4.71
N LYS A 28 -9.93 17.71 -5.29
CA LYS A 28 -10.45 19.05 -4.98
C LYS A 28 -11.94 19.19 -5.28
N GLU A 29 -12.42 18.59 -6.35
CA GLU A 29 -13.82 18.67 -6.79
C GLU A 29 -14.75 17.82 -5.92
N GLN A 30 -14.20 16.87 -5.15
CA GLN A 30 -14.93 15.88 -4.37
C GLN A 30 -15.05 16.26 -2.89
N GLN A 31 -14.66 17.49 -2.51
CA GLN A 31 -14.59 17.93 -1.10
C GLN A 31 -13.78 16.97 -0.21
N CYS A 32 -12.83 16.28 -0.81
CA CYS A 32 -11.96 15.32 -0.15
C CYS A 32 -10.57 15.93 0.05
N ARG A 33 -9.96 15.66 1.20
CA ARG A 33 -8.58 16.03 1.53
C ARG A 33 -7.77 14.78 1.81
N ILE A 34 -6.58 14.70 1.26
CA ILE A 34 -5.62 13.65 1.54
C ILE A 34 -4.58 14.16 2.51
N SER A 35 -4.15 13.33 3.45
CA SER A 35 -2.99 13.58 4.28
C SER A 35 -1.99 12.43 4.23
N VAL A 36 -0.71 12.77 4.16
CA VAL A 36 0.40 11.80 4.05
C VAL A 36 1.35 11.98 5.23
N ARG A 37 1.71 10.88 5.89
CA ARG A 37 2.69 10.83 6.98
C ARG A 37 3.77 9.80 6.67
N THR A 38 5.00 10.08 7.08
CA THR A 38 6.15 9.22 6.80
C THR A 38 7.01 9.11 8.04
N VAL A 39 7.40 7.89 8.38
CA VAL A 39 8.29 7.54 9.49
C VAL A 39 9.33 6.55 8.97
N SER A 40 10.59 6.68 9.41
CA SER A 40 11.64 5.71 9.07
C SER A 40 11.72 4.63 10.15
N THR A 41 11.83 3.37 9.72
CA THR A 41 11.81 2.19 10.59
C THR A 41 12.93 1.22 10.20
N LYS A 42 13.36 0.40 11.15
CA LYS A 42 14.29 -0.71 10.92
C LYS A 42 13.69 -1.99 11.48
N SER A 43 13.91 -3.11 10.80
CA SER A 43 13.48 -4.44 11.25
C SER A 43 14.59 -5.47 11.09
N VAL A 44 14.61 -6.44 12.00
CA VAL A 44 15.54 -7.56 12.02
C VAL A 44 14.80 -8.82 11.55
N ALA A 45 15.46 -9.67 10.77
CA ALA A 45 14.85 -10.90 10.30
C ALA A 45 14.58 -11.91 11.42
N SER A 46 13.56 -12.74 11.21
CA SER A 46 13.27 -13.87 12.10
C SER A 46 14.43 -14.85 12.15
N LYS A 47 14.68 -15.44 13.32
CA LYS A 47 15.73 -16.47 13.55
C LYS A 47 15.61 -17.68 12.62
N HIS A 48 14.43 -17.94 12.06
CA HIS A 48 14.23 -19.06 11.13
C HIS A 48 14.81 -18.82 9.72
N TYR A 49 15.02 -17.55 9.34
CA TYR A 49 15.51 -17.17 8.02
C TYR A 49 16.78 -16.32 8.10
N SER A 50 17.37 -16.17 9.30
CA SER A 50 18.47 -15.24 9.56
C SER A 50 19.64 -15.45 8.60
N ASP A 51 20.09 -16.68 8.36
CA ASP A 51 21.32 -16.90 7.60
C ASP A 51 21.18 -16.50 6.12
N VAL A 52 20.07 -16.91 5.47
CA VAL A 52 19.79 -16.57 4.06
C VAL A 52 19.47 -15.08 3.92
N PHE A 53 18.74 -14.53 4.89
CA PHE A 53 18.41 -13.11 4.92
C PHE A 53 19.66 -12.26 5.13
N GLU A 54 20.52 -12.61 6.09
CA GLU A 54 21.75 -11.89 6.41
C GLU A 54 22.74 -11.92 5.25
N GLN A 55 22.89 -13.07 4.61
CA GLN A 55 23.72 -13.20 3.42
C GLN A 55 23.25 -12.26 2.30
N LYS A 56 21.94 -12.07 2.17
CA LYS A 56 21.36 -11.25 1.10
C LYS A 56 21.28 -9.79 1.50
N TYR A 57 20.61 -9.45 2.59
CA TYR A 57 20.20 -8.10 2.99
C TYR A 57 20.93 -7.56 4.22
N GLY A 58 21.76 -8.35 4.89
CA GLY A 58 22.38 -8.00 6.17
C GLY A 58 21.49 -8.31 7.39
N GLN A 59 21.95 -7.93 8.58
CA GLN A 59 21.28 -8.23 9.86
C GLN A 59 19.94 -7.49 10.04
N GLU A 60 19.81 -6.33 9.44
CA GLU A 60 18.62 -5.51 9.48
C GLU A 60 18.29 -4.97 8.09
N ILE A 61 17.00 -4.74 7.86
CA ILE A 61 16.51 -4.03 6.69
C ILE A 61 15.88 -2.72 7.13
N CYS A 62 16.28 -1.64 6.48
CA CYS A 62 15.71 -0.32 6.70
C CYS A 62 14.56 -0.10 5.72
N PHE A 63 13.46 0.47 6.20
CA PHE A 63 12.34 0.87 5.36
C PHE A 63 11.67 2.13 5.90
N LYS A 64 10.94 2.83 5.04
CA LYS A 64 10.07 3.94 5.46
C LYS A 64 8.64 3.44 5.51
N THR A 65 7.97 3.63 6.63
CA THR A 65 6.52 3.47 6.69
C THR A 65 5.85 4.77 6.24
N ARG A 66 4.89 4.65 5.33
CA ARG A 66 4.06 5.76 4.87
C ARG A 66 2.60 5.45 5.14
N THR A 67 1.95 6.37 5.84
CA THR A 67 0.51 6.33 6.06
C THR A 67 -0.16 7.38 5.19
N ILE A 68 -1.15 6.96 4.42
CA ILE A 68 -1.97 7.82 3.57
C ILE A 68 -3.40 7.73 4.09
N ALA A 69 -3.94 8.86 4.52
CA ALA A 69 -5.30 8.95 5.03
C ALA A 69 -6.11 9.90 4.16
N ALA A 70 -7.32 9.49 3.77
CA ALA A 70 -8.27 10.34 3.05
C ALA A 70 -9.41 10.78 3.95
N PHE A 71 -9.74 12.06 3.85
CA PHE A 71 -10.76 12.72 4.64
C PHE A 71 -11.81 13.32 3.71
N GLN A 72 -13.07 13.27 4.11
CA GLN A 72 -14.16 14.00 3.48
C GLN A 72 -14.59 15.12 4.42
N ARG A 73 -14.78 16.33 3.88
CA ARG A 73 -15.37 17.45 4.65
C ARG A 73 -16.88 17.34 4.59
N GLN A 74 -17.54 17.10 5.70
CA GLN A 74 -19.00 17.12 5.81
C GLN A 74 -19.40 17.96 7.01
N ASP A 75 -20.32 18.90 6.80
CA ASP A 75 -20.84 19.81 7.85
C ASP A 75 -19.74 20.53 8.67
N GLY A 76 -18.64 20.88 7.99
CA GLY A 76 -17.50 21.56 8.63
C GLY A 76 -16.57 20.63 9.44
N VAL A 77 -16.75 19.31 9.38
CA VAL A 77 -15.92 18.31 10.05
C VAL A 77 -15.18 17.45 9.04
N ASP A 78 -13.91 17.15 9.31
CA ASP A 78 -13.11 16.23 8.49
C ASP A 78 -13.32 14.80 9.00
N GLN A 79 -13.89 13.93 8.16
CA GLN A 79 -14.12 12.52 8.49
C GLN A 79 -13.16 11.65 7.68
N VAL A 80 -12.34 10.85 8.36
CA VAL A 80 -11.47 9.87 7.69
C VAL A 80 -12.30 8.73 7.13
N PHE A 81 -12.09 8.37 5.86
CA PHE A 81 -12.85 7.30 5.20
C PHE A 81 -11.98 6.22 4.54
N PHE A 82 -10.68 6.45 4.44
CA PHE A 82 -9.73 5.54 3.82
C PHE A 82 -8.36 5.70 4.47
N MET A 83 -7.69 4.58 4.75
CA MET A 83 -6.32 4.55 5.25
C MET A 83 -5.53 3.46 4.53
N MET A 84 -4.29 3.79 4.16
CA MET A 84 -3.35 2.87 3.55
C MET A 84 -1.99 3.01 4.21
N PHE A 85 -1.41 1.87 4.58
CA PHE A 85 -0.08 1.74 5.17
C PHE A 85 0.85 1.07 4.18
N VAL A 86 1.98 1.71 3.92
CA VAL A 86 2.96 1.24 2.94
C VAL A 86 4.33 1.19 3.56
N GLN A 87 5.07 0.12 3.28
CA GLN A 87 6.48 -0.03 3.63
C GLN A 87 7.33 0.19 2.37
N GLU A 88 8.26 1.13 2.40
CA GLU A 88 9.11 1.54 1.27
C GLU A 88 10.56 1.13 1.55
N TYR A 89 11.08 0.23 0.72
CA TYR A 89 12.42 -0.33 0.81
C TYR A 89 13.29 0.25 -0.30
N GLN A 90 14.36 0.96 0.05
CA GLN A 90 15.29 1.55 -0.90
C GLN A 90 16.62 0.80 -0.89
N ASP A 91 17.23 0.71 -2.07
CA ASP A 91 18.61 0.24 -2.26
C ASP A 91 18.88 -1.11 -1.57
N LEU A 92 17.94 -2.05 -1.74
CA LEU A 92 18.13 -3.41 -1.24
C LEU A 92 19.30 -4.07 -1.95
N ALA A 93 19.78 -5.19 -1.41
CA ALA A 93 21.06 -5.76 -1.80
C ALA A 93 21.24 -6.11 -3.29
N ASP A 94 20.15 -6.29 -4.04
CA ASP A 94 20.16 -6.45 -5.50
C ASP A 94 19.98 -5.13 -6.27
N GLN A 95 20.20 -4.00 -5.60
CA GLN A 95 19.93 -2.62 -6.04
C GLN A 95 18.48 -2.39 -6.47
N LYS A 96 17.55 -3.23 -6.02
CA LYS A 96 16.12 -3.03 -6.27
C LYS A 96 15.51 -2.23 -5.13
N SER A 97 14.56 -1.37 -5.52
CA SER A 97 13.77 -0.55 -4.61
C SER A 97 12.29 -0.92 -4.75
N TRP A 98 11.63 -1.18 -3.62
CA TRP A 98 10.38 -1.92 -3.49
C TRP A 98 9.41 -1.13 -2.61
N PHE A 99 8.11 -1.30 -2.80
CA PHE A 99 7.12 -0.94 -1.79
C PHE A 99 6.14 -2.08 -1.55
N VAL A 100 5.63 -2.19 -0.33
CA VAL A 100 4.64 -3.18 0.08
C VAL A 100 3.45 -2.44 0.68
N ILE A 101 2.26 -2.58 0.09
CA ILE A 101 1.01 -2.14 0.76
C ILE A 101 0.69 -3.20 1.80
N ASP A 102 0.83 -2.82 3.07
CA ASP A 102 0.72 -3.70 4.23
C ASP A 102 -0.74 -3.82 4.69
N TYR A 103 -1.40 -2.66 4.81
CA TYR A 103 -2.82 -2.57 5.15
C TYR A 103 -3.50 -1.52 4.29
N LEU A 104 -4.73 -1.81 3.88
CA LEU A 104 -5.63 -0.88 3.24
C LEU A 104 -7.03 -1.14 3.78
N ASP A 105 -7.66 -0.11 4.32
CA ASP A 105 -8.99 -0.20 4.89
C ASP A 105 -9.82 1.04 4.56
N SER A 106 -11.14 0.91 4.64
CA SER A 106 -12.05 2.00 4.32
C SER A 106 -13.43 1.85 4.97
N VAL A 107 -14.01 2.99 5.33
CA VAL A 107 -15.39 3.11 5.79
C VAL A 107 -16.26 3.81 4.75
N LYS A 108 -17.51 3.39 4.63
CA LYS A 108 -18.40 3.74 3.52
C LYS A 108 -19.12 5.09 3.61
N TYR A 109 -18.44 6.17 4.01
CA TYR A 109 -19.07 7.50 4.07
C TYR A 109 -19.31 8.14 2.69
N LEU A 110 -18.59 7.68 1.67
CA LEU A 110 -18.76 8.15 0.29
C LEU A 110 -19.80 7.34 -0.49
N GLU A 111 -20.53 8.02 -1.37
CA GLU A 111 -21.36 7.41 -2.40
C GLU A 111 -20.57 6.36 -3.21
N THR A 112 -21.23 5.24 -3.56
CA THR A 112 -20.54 4.01 -4.01
C THR A 112 -19.66 4.21 -5.26
N ASP A 113 -20.12 4.98 -6.25
CA ASP A 113 -19.35 5.21 -7.47
C ASP A 113 -18.18 6.17 -7.26
N LEU A 114 -18.42 7.21 -6.45
CA LEU A 114 -17.37 8.15 -6.06
C LEU A 114 -16.27 7.44 -5.27
N ARG A 115 -16.66 6.57 -4.35
CA ARG A 115 -15.77 5.73 -3.55
C ARG A 115 -14.83 4.88 -4.41
N LYS A 116 -15.39 4.11 -5.35
CA LYS A 116 -14.59 3.26 -6.25
C LYS A 116 -13.58 4.07 -7.06
N ARG A 117 -13.98 5.24 -7.56
CA ARG A 117 -13.10 6.15 -8.30
C ARG A 117 -11.98 6.68 -7.41
N ILE A 118 -12.32 7.20 -6.23
CA ILE A 118 -11.36 7.80 -5.30
C ILE A 118 -10.32 6.78 -4.85
N TYR A 119 -10.72 5.58 -4.43
CA TYR A 119 -9.78 4.56 -3.95
C TYR A 119 -8.81 4.13 -5.05
N SER A 120 -9.31 3.97 -6.29
CA SER A 120 -8.48 3.65 -7.45
C SER A 120 -7.47 4.76 -7.74
N GLU A 121 -7.88 6.03 -7.65
CA GLU A 121 -6.99 7.17 -7.88
C GLU A 121 -5.93 7.33 -6.78
N ILE A 122 -6.26 7.04 -5.52
CA ILE A 122 -5.29 7.06 -4.42
C ILE A 122 -4.17 6.05 -4.69
N LEU A 123 -4.53 4.80 -5.01
CA LEU A 123 -3.57 3.74 -5.32
C LEU A 123 -2.67 4.10 -6.50
N LEU A 124 -3.27 4.45 -7.64
CA LEU A 124 -2.50 4.73 -8.84
C LEU A 124 -1.60 5.97 -8.68
N SER A 125 -2.06 6.98 -7.93
CA SER A 125 -1.26 8.18 -7.66
C SER A 125 -0.09 7.87 -6.73
N TYR A 126 -0.29 6.96 -5.76
CA TYR A 126 0.80 6.44 -4.97
C TYR A 126 1.81 5.68 -5.85
N PHE A 127 1.38 4.84 -6.80
CA PHE A 127 2.32 4.11 -7.67
C PHE A 127 3.19 5.05 -8.52
N GLU A 128 2.62 6.13 -9.04
CA GLU A 128 3.41 7.14 -9.75
C GLU A 128 4.38 7.89 -8.85
N PHE A 129 3.95 8.18 -7.62
CA PHE A 129 4.80 8.80 -6.62
C PHE A 129 5.95 7.86 -6.22
N ALA A 130 5.66 6.59 -5.94
CA ALA A 130 6.65 5.56 -5.65
C ALA A 130 7.67 5.44 -6.79
N ARG A 131 7.21 5.43 -8.04
CA ARG A 131 8.07 5.47 -9.23
C ARG A 131 8.97 6.72 -9.25
N SER A 132 8.46 7.89 -8.86
CA SER A 132 9.27 9.12 -8.78
C SER A 132 10.36 9.07 -7.71
N LEU A 133 10.21 8.19 -6.70
CA LEU A 133 11.22 7.92 -5.68
C LEU A 133 12.17 6.78 -6.06
N GLY A 134 12.05 6.21 -7.26
CA GLY A 134 12.83 5.05 -7.69
C GLY A 134 12.34 3.72 -7.10
N LEU A 135 11.18 3.68 -6.44
CA LEU A 135 10.54 2.43 -6.00
C LEU A 135 9.88 1.79 -7.23
N LEU A 136 10.58 0.83 -7.84
CA LEU A 136 10.22 0.24 -9.13
C LEU A 136 9.61 -1.16 -8.99
N ASN A 137 9.29 -1.62 -7.79
CA ASN A 137 8.56 -2.88 -7.60
C ASN A 137 7.53 -2.69 -6.48
N GLY A 138 6.28 -3.04 -6.75
CA GLY A 138 5.18 -2.96 -5.79
C GLY A 138 4.71 -4.36 -5.39
N TYR A 139 4.30 -4.52 -4.14
CA TYR A 139 3.74 -5.77 -3.66
C TYR A 139 2.44 -5.45 -2.92
N ILE A 140 1.39 -6.19 -3.27
CA ILE A 140 0.08 -6.10 -2.62
C ILE A 140 -0.22 -7.50 -2.12
N TRP A 141 -0.40 -7.62 -0.81
CA TRP A 141 -1.03 -8.80 -0.23
C TRP A 141 -2.47 -8.46 0.07
N SER A 142 -3.39 -9.24 -0.50
CA SER A 142 -4.82 -9.09 -0.24
C SER A 142 -5.27 -10.22 0.69
N ASP A 143 -5.56 -9.87 1.94
CA ASP A 143 -6.29 -10.71 2.88
C ASP A 143 -7.57 -9.97 3.29
N PRO A 144 -8.72 -10.24 2.63
CA PRO A 144 -9.96 -9.53 2.90
C PRO A 144 -10.40 -9.75 4.35
N PRO A 145 -10.69 -8.68 5.10
CA PRO A 145 -11.23 -8.84 6.44
C PRO A 145 -12.60 -9.53 6.37
N VAL A 146 -12.83 -10.44 7.33
CA VAL A 146 -14.15 -11.01 7.56
C VAL A 146 -14.97 -10.03 8.39
N LYS A 147 -16.30 -10.00 8.25
CA LYS A 147 -17.16 -9.13 9.07
C LYS A 147 -16.85 -9.34 10.57
N GLY A 148 -16.50 -8.25 11.27
CA GLY A 148 -16.07 -8.25 12.66
C GLY A 148 -14.54 -8.26 12.87
N ASP A 149 -13.77 -8.34 11.78
CA ASP A 149 -12.33 -8.10 11.75
C ASP A 149 -12.08 -6.64 11.35
N ASP A 150 -11.52 -5.86 12.26
CA ASP A 150 -11.24 -4.43 12.08
C ASP A 150 -9.73 -4.26 11.82
N SER A 151 -9.33 -4.22 10.55
CA SER A 151 -7.91 -4.15 10.18
C SER A 151 -7.26 -2.80 10.51
N VAL A 152 -7.97 -1.69 10.28
CA VAL A 152 -7.49 -0.34 10.62
C VAL A 152 -8.56 0.47 11.33
N PHE A 153 -9.78 0.52 10.80
CA PHE A 153 -10.86 1.27 11.42
C PHE A 153 -11.59 0.42 12.45
N ASN A 154 -11.58 0.86 13.71
CA ASN A 154 -12.37 0.24 14.76
C ASN A 154 -13.86 0.50 14.49
N ILE A 155 -14.65 -0.57 14.38
CA ILE A 155 -16.10 -0.60 14.20
C ILE A 155 -16.55 0.05 12.89
N HIS A 156 -16.76 -0.79 11.88
CA HIS A 156 -17.36 -0.39 10.61
C HIS A 156 -18.88 -0.17 10.70
N PRO A 157 -19.48 0.69 9.84
CA PRO A 157 -20.93 0.82 9.75
C PRO A 157 -21.64 -0.53 9.57
N GLU A 158 -22.74 -0.77 10.29
CA GLU A 158 -23.39 -2.10 10.34
C GLU A 158 -23.86 -2.62 8.97
N ASP A 159 -24.22 -1.69 8.09
CA ASP A 159 -24.69 -1.91 6.74
C ASP A 159 -23.56 -1.82 5.69
N GLN A 160 -22.29 -1.79 6.13
CA GLN A 160 -21.13 -1.96 5.25
C GLN A 160 -21.00 -3.43 4.83
N GLN A 161 -21.02 -3.64 3.52
CA GLN A 161 -20.75 -4.95 2.92
C GLN A 161 -19.25 -5.15 2.73
N TYR A 162 -18.77 -6.30 3.17
CA TYR A 162 -17.41 -6.78 2.93
C TYR A 162 -17.41 -7.54 1.60
N LEU A 163 -16.34 -7.34 0.82
CA LEU A 163 -16.18 -8.05 -0.44
C LEU A 163 -15.55 -9.42 -0.16
N GLU A 164 -16.12 -10.46 -0.77
CA GLU A 164 -15.48 -11.78 -0.85
C GLU A 164 -14.13 -11.67 -1.57
N ILE A 165 -13.21 -12.60 -1.26
CA ILE A 165 -11.85 -12.63 -1.82
C ILE A 165 -11.85 -12.38 -3.32
N ASP A 166 -12.63 -13.12 -4.10
CA ASP A 166 -12.70 -12.97 -5.57
C ASP A 166 -13.08 -11.56 -6.03
N LYS A 167 -13.98 -10.89 -5.30
CA LYS A 167 -14.40 -9.53 -5.62
C LYS A 167 -13.33 -8.50 -5.27
N VAL A 168 -12.55 -8.74 -4.22
CA VAL A 168 -11.38 -7.92 -3.88
C VAL A 168 -10.32 -8.06 -4.97
N ILE A 169 -10.01 -9.28 -5.40
CA ILE A 169 -9.07 -9.54 -6.51
C ILE A 169 -9.49 -8.79 -7.76
N ASP A 170 -10.75 -8.97 -8.17
CA ASP A 170 -11.31 -8.34 -9.36
C ASP A 170 -11.24 -6.80 -9.26
N TRP A 171 -11.41 -6.25 -8.06
CA TRP A 171 -11.28 -4.82 -7.84
C TRP A 171 -9.85 -4.35 -8.08
N TYR A 172 -8.85 -4.98 -7.48
CA TYR A 172 -7.46 -4.60 -7.73
C TYR A 172 -7.04 -4.84 -9.19
N ARG A 173 -7.46 -5.94 -9.82
CA ARG A 173 -7.20 -6.17 -11.27
C ARG A 173 -7.73 -5.01 -12.11
N ARG A 174 -8.96 -4.53 -11.85
CA ARG A 174 -9.50 -3.34 -12.53
C ARG A 174 -8.67 -2.07 -12.28
N VAL A 175 -8.18 -1.86 -11.06
CA VAL A 175 -7.29 -0.73 -10.74
C VAL A 175 -5.98 -0.85 -11.53
N LEU A 176 -5.38 -2.04 -11.57
CA LEU A 176 -4.12 -2.29 -12.25
C LEU A 176 -4.27 -2.18 -13.78
N ASP A 177 -5.33 -2.74 -14.36
CA ASP A 177 -5.67 -2.60 -15.79
C ASP A 177 -5.82 -1.14 -16.18
N LYS A 178 -6.53 -0.35 -15.35
CA LYS A 178 -6.64 1.09 -15.52
C LYS A 178 -5.24 1.74 -15.51
N GLY A 179 -4.39 1.37 -14.56
CA GLY A 179 -3.01 1.85 -14.48
C GLY A 179 -2.18 1.53 -15.72
N VAL A 180 -2.31 0.33 -16.29
CA VAL A 180 -1.59 -0.07 -17.52
C VAL A 180 -2.09 0.75 -18.70
N ARG A 181 -3.41 0.83 -18.87
CA ARG A 181 -4.06 1.58 -19.96
C ARG A 181 -3.69 3.07 -19.92
N GLU A 182 -3.58 3.65 -18.73
CA GLU A 182 -3.19 5.04 -18.50
C GLU A 182 -1.66 5.25 -18.47
N LYS A 183 -0.86 4.19 -18.70
CA LYS A 183 0.62 4.21 -18.67
C LYS A 183 1.21 4.66 -17.33
N ARG A 184 0.48 4.47 -16.23
CA ARG A 184 0.90 4.77 -14.86
C ARG A 184 1.68 3.60 -14.25
N ILE A 185 1.36 2.38 -14.67
CA ILE A 185 2.13 1.16 -14.40
C ILE A 185 2.50 0.49 -15.73
N LYS A 186 3.62 -0.23 -15.78
CA LYS A 186 4.05 -0.92 -17.01
C LYS A 186 3.28 -2.23 -17.20
N LYS A 187 3.24 -3.04 -16.16
CA LYS A 187 2.59 -4.36 -16.12
C LYS A 187 2.37 -4.80 -14.69
N TYR A 188 1.52 -5.80 -14.50
CA TYR A 188 1.35 -6.50 -13.24
C TYR A 188 1.23 -8.00 -13.51
N GLN A 189 1.47 -8.81 -12.48
CA GLN A 189 1.31 -10.26 -12.57
C GLN A 189 0.88 -10.84 -11.22
N ASP A 190 0.11 -11.91 -11.28
CA ASP A 190 -0.36 -12.66 -10.10
C ASP A 190 0.75 -13.60 -9.60
N PHE A 191 0.90 -13.79 -8.28
CA PHE A 191 1.81 -14.83 -7.79
C PHE A 191 1.28 -16.24 -8.08
N GLY A 192 -0.02 -16.44 -8.33
CA GLY A 192 -0.64 -17.73 -8.63
C GLY A 192 -0.08 -18.42 -9.87
N GLU A 193 0.30 -17.65 -10.90
CA GLU A 193 1.03 -18.21 -12.07
C GLU A 193 2.49 -18.56 -11.72
N LEU A 194 3.04 -17.94 -10.67
CA LEU A 194 4.37 -18.20 -10.12
C LEU A 194 4.40 -19.28 -9.03
N ILE A 195 3.27 -19.81 -8.53
CA ILE A 195 3.29 -20.96 -7.62
C ILE A 195 3.87 -22.19 -8.33
N PHE A 196 3.65 -22.32 -9.65
CA PHE A 196 4.36 -23.30 -10.47
C PHE A 196 5.87 -23.01 -10.58
N LEU A 197 6.27 -21.74 -10.49
CA LEU A 197 7.67 -21.28 -10.57
C LEU A 197 8.36 -21.18 -9.21
N PHE A 198 7.68 -21.23 -8.07
CA PHE A 198 8.33 -21.22 -6.75
C PHE A 198 9.13 -22.51 -6.51
N LYS A 199 8.79 -23.61 -7.19
CA LYS A 199 9.64 -24.80 -7.32
C LYS A 199 10.94 -24.56 -8.11
N TYR A 200 11.01 -23.49 -8.92
CA TYR A 200 12.10 -23.19 -9.86
C TYR A 200 12.82 -21.85 -9.61
N LEU A 201 12.33 -21.00 -8.71
CA LEU A 201 12.82 -19.64 -8.44
C LEU A 201 14.10 -19.58 -7.57
N ASN A 202 14.88 -20.67 -7.53
CA ASN A 202 16.25 -20.64 -7.03
C ASN A 202 17.29 -20.23 -8.08
N LYS A 203 16.90 -19.88 -9.31
CA LYS A 203 17.89 -19.66 -10.39
C LYS A 203 17.78 -18.46 -11.30
N LEU A 204 16.71 -17.66 -11.30
CA LEU A 204 16.56 -16.62 -12.32
C LEU A 204 15.87 -15.38 -11.77
N LEU A 205 16.64 -14.32 -11.48
CA LEU A 205 16.14 -12.96 -11.66
C LEU A 205 17.19 -12.12 -12.40
N CYS A 206 16.95 -12.05 -13.71
CA CYS A 206 17.64 -11.26 -14.72
C CYS A 206 17.70 -9.76 -14.41
N LYS A 207 18.71 -9.15 -15.03
CA LYS A 207 18.93 -7.72 -15.16
C LYS A 207 17.81 -7.08 -16.00
N GLU A 208 17.47 -5.84 -15.64
CA GLU A 208 16.46 -4.93 -16.24
C GLU A 208 14.98 -5.16 -15.87
N ILE A 209 14.15 -4.09 -16.02
CA ILE A 209 12.66 -3.96 -15.85
C ILE A 209 12.26 -3.21 -14.54
N GLN A 210 11.65 -2.00 -14.52
CA GLN A 210 10.34 -1.44 -14.91
C GLN A 210 9.10 -1.96 -14.12
N LEU A 211 8.61 -1.16 -13.16
CA LEU A 211 7.43 -1.35 -12.28
C LEU A 211 6.64 -2.67 -12.47
N PHE A 212 6.95 -3.68 -11.65
CA PHE A 212 6.15 -4.88 -11.46
C PHE A 212 5.34 -4.77 -10.17
N ILE A 213 4.03 -5.01 -10.24
CA ILE A 213 3.19 -5.24 -9.06
C ILE A 213 2.92 -6.73 -8.95
N PHE A 214 3.25 -7.33 -7.80
CA PHE A 214 2.93 -8.73 -7.51
C PHE A 214 1.81 -8.86 -6.46
N TYR A 215 1.03 -9.94 -6.57
CA TYR A 215 -0.25 -10.14 -5.88
C TYR A 215 -0.23 -11.42 -5.04
N ILE A 216 -0.12 -11.34 -3.70
CA ILE A 216 -0.07 -12.54 -2.83
C ILE A 216 -1.49 -12.93 -2.42
N PHE A 217 -1.83 -14.21 -2.59
CA PHE A 217 -2.97 -14.86 -1.94
C PHE A 217 -2.49 -15.65 -0.73
N SER A 218 -3.15 -15.48 0.41
CA SER A 218 -3.08 -16.47 1.48
C SER A 218 -4.48 -16.73 2.02
N ARG A 219 -5.02 -17.91 1.68
CA ARG A 219 -5.91 -18.61 2.62
C ARG A 219 -5.74 -20.14 2.65
N TYR A 220 -4.81 -20.71 1.88
CA TYR A 220 -4.51 -22.15 1.92
C TYR A 220 -2.99 -22.40 1.75
N ILE A 221 -2.26 -22.36 2.86
CA ILE A 221 -1.08 -23.22 3.06
C ILE A 221 -1.46 -24.21 4.17
N ARG A 222 -2.44 -25.06 3.86
CA ARG A 222 -2.59 -26.40 4.42
C ARG A 222 -3.20 -27.24 3.31
N GLU A 223 -2.32 -27.97 2.64
CA GLU A 223 -2.32 -29.43 2.54
C GLU A 223 -0.96 -29.88 1.99
#